data_AF-A0A0V0Z386-F1
#
_entry.id   AF-A0A0V0Z386-F1
#
_cell.length_a   1.000
_cell.length_b   1.000
_cell.length_c   1.000
_cell.angle_alpha   90.00
_cell.angle_beta   90.00
_cell.angle_gamma   90.00
#
_symmetry.space_group_name_H-M   'P 1'
#
loop_
_entity.id
_entity.type
_entity.pdbx_description
1 polymer ?
#
loop_
_entity_poly.entity_id
_entity_poly.type
_entity_poly.pdbx_seq_one_letter_code
_entity_poly.pdbx_strand_id
1 'polypeptide(L)'
;MIDLITFQSNLYAHRECNNRAFTVSSQEIRQFIGVILLSGYNCQPEAKHDWSTQPDIGAQGAISCMSHNCFMEIKKYLHLAHNQKLVKGDKMSKVTPLYKLLNSSLVKH
;
A
#
# COMPACT_ATOMS: atom_id res chain seq x y z
N MET A 1 -6.44 -5.68 8.88
CA MET A 1 -5.25 -5.09 8.22
C MET A 1 -5.65 -4.16 7.08
N ILE A 2 -6.32 -4.68 6.05
CA ILE A 2 -6.72 -3.88 4.87
C ILE A 2 -7.47 -2.61 5.27
N ASP A 3 -8.50 -2.71 6.12
CA ASP A 3 -9.31 -1.55 6.48
C ASP A 3 -8.53 -0.47 7.23
N LEU A 4 -7.52 -0.85 8.02
CA LEU A 4 -6.60 0.09 8.65
C LEU A 4 -5.85 0.89 7.58
N ILE A 5 -5.23 0.19 6.62
CA ILE A 5 -4.44 0.81 5.55
C ILE A 5 -5.34 1.73 4.71
N THR A 6 -6.52 1.25 4.32
CA THR A 6 -7.51 2.02 3.55
C THR A 6 -7.91 3.29 4.29
N PHE A 7 -8.31 3.19 5.56
CA PHE A 7 -8.74 4.34 6.34
C PHE A 7 -7.61 5.36 6.52
N GLN A 8 -6.40 4.91 6.92
CA GLN A 8 -5.29 5.82 7.20
C GLN A 8 -4.74 6.48 5.94
N SER A 9 -4.72 5.78 4.80
CA SER A 9 -4.26 6.35 3.51
C SER A 9 -5.20 7.44 3.01
N ASN A 10 -6.52 7.22 3.06
CA ASN A 10 -7.51 8.25 2.73
C ASN A 10 -7.41 9.44 3.69
N LEU A 11 -7.34 9.18 5.00
CA LEU A 11 -7.22 10.21 6.02
C LEU A 11 -5.99 11.10 5.79
N TYR A 12 -4.84 10.48 5.50
CA TYR A 12 -3.60 11.19 5.22
C TYR A 12 -3.71 12.04 3.96
N ALA A 13 -4.19 11.48 2.85
CA ALA A 13 -4.36 12.21 1.60
C ALA A 13 -5.26 13.43 1.77
N HIS A 14 -6.39 13.28 2.45
CA HIS A 14 -7.40 14.34 2.61
C HIS A 14 -6.96 15.44 3.55
N ARG A 15 -6.35 15.09 4.69
CA ARG A 15 -6.04 16.05 5.76
C ARG A 15 -4.65 16.64 5.67
N GLU A 16 -3.65 15.79 5.44
CA GLU A 16 -2.25 16.19 5.52
C GLU A 16 -1.71 16.59 4.14
N CYS A 17 -2.19 15.96 3.06
CA CYS A 17 -1.80 16.32 1.69
C CYS A 17 -2.80 17.24 0.98
N ASN A 18 -3.94 17.55 1.61
CA ASN A 18 -5.02 18.36 1.03
C ASN A 18 -5.52 17.87 -0.35
N ASN A 19 -5.38 16.58 -0.64
CA ASN A 19 -5.88 15.97 -1.87
C ASN A 19 -7.18 15.23 -1.59
N ARG A 20 -8.31 15.94 -1.69
CA ARG A 20 -9.66 15.37 -1.49
C ARG A 20 -10.15 14.53 -2.68
N ALA A 21 -9.48 14.63 -3.84
CA ALA A 21 -9.83 13.85 -5.02
C ALA A 21 -9.33 12.41 -4.92
N PHE A 22 -8.23 12.18 -4.19
CA PHE A 22 -7.75 10.83 -3.93
C PHE A 22 -8.72 10.08 -3.02
N THR A 23 -9.17 8.91 -3.45
CA THR A 23 -9.84 7.94 -2.60
C THR A 23 -9.36 6.55 -3.00
N VAL A 24 -9.08 5.70 -2.02
CA VAL A 24 -8.74 4.29 -2.24
C VAL A 24 -9.68 3.40 -1.44
N SER A 25 -10.17 2.33 -2.07
CA SER A 25 -11.04 1.32 -1.46
C SER A 25 -10.24 0.17 -0.84
N SER A 26 -10.88 -0.63 0.02
CA SER A 26 -10.29 -1.87 0.54
C SER A 26 -9.97 -2.88 -0.58
N GLN A 27 -10.70 -2.85 -1.70
CA GLN A 27 -10.42 -3.71 -2.86
C GLN A 27 -9.13 -3.28 -3.55
N GLU A 28 -8.96 -1.99 -3.81
CA GLU A 28 -7.74 -1.46 -4.44
C GLU A 28 -6.50 -1.66 -3.55
N ILE A 29 -6.64 -1.54 -2.23
CA ILE A 29 -5.54 -1.89 -1.30
C ILE A 29 -5.18 -3.38 -1.38
N ARG A 30 -6.17 -4.28 -1.52
CA ARG A 30 -5.90 -5.72 -1.73
C ARG A 30 -5.15 -5.96 -3.03
N GLN A 31 -5.58 -5.33 -4.13
CA GLN A 31 -4.89 -5.42 -5.42
C GLN A 31 -3.46 -4.86 -5.34
N PHE A 32 -3.28 -3.70 -4.70
CA PHE A 32 -1.98 -3.08 -4.48
C PHE A 32 -1.01 -4.01 -3.71
N ILE A 33 -1.48 -4.63 -2.62
CA ILE A 33 -0.67 -5.61 -1.88
C ILE A 33 -0.36 -6.84 -2.75
N GLY A 34 -1.31 -7.31 -3.53
CA GLY A 34 -1.10 -8.41 -4.49
C GLY A 34 0.00 -8.09 -5.49
N VAL A 35 0.02 -6.87 -6.02
CA VAL A 35 1.09 -6.40 -6.93
C VAL A 35 2.43 -6.31 -6.21
N ILE A 36 2.48 -5.83 -4.96
CA ILE A 36 3.72 -5.85 -4.15
C ILE A 36 4.25 -7.28 -4.01
N LEU A 37 3.39 -8.25 -3.68
CA LEU A 37 3.79 -9.65 -3.52
C LEU A 37 4.31 -10.23 -4.85
N LEU A 38 3.64 -9.91 -5.97
CA LEU A 38 4.09 -10.34 -7.30
C LEU A 38 5.44 -9.69 -7.69
N SER A 39 5.64 -8.42 -7.36
CA SER A 39 6.91 -7.72 -7.59
C SER A 39 8.07 -8.28 -6.76
N GLY A 40 7.78 -8.98 -5.65
CA GLY A 40 8.80 -9.72 -4.89
C GLY A 40 9.21 -11.05 -5.54
N TYR A 41 8.35 -11.61 -6.40
CA TYR A 41 8.64 -12.83 -7.16
C TYR A 41 9.43 -12.53 -8.44
N ASN A 42 9.05 -11.47 -9.14
CA ASN A 42 9.79 -11.00 -10.31
C ASN A 42 11.00 -10.20 -9.84
N CYS A 43 12.23 -10.55 -10.22
CA CYS A 43 13.45 -9.77 -9.88
C CYS A 43 13.57 -8.46 -10.70
N GLN A 44 12.45 -7.73 -10.77
CA GLN A 44 12.23 -6.33 -11.08
C GLN A 44 13.15 -5.30 -10.41
N PRO A 45 14.18 -4.68 -11.04
CA PRO A 45 14.94 -3.63 -10.35
C PRO A 45 14.07 -2.42 -9.96
N GLU A 46 13.00 -2.13 -10.71
CA GLU A 46 12.07 -1.05 -10.41
C GLU A 46 10.62 -1.45 -10.68
N ALA A 47 9.70 -1.02 -9.81
CA ALA A 47 8.26 -1.31 -9.92
C ALA A 47 7.62 -0.85 -11.25
N LYS A 48 8.21 0.15 -11.95
CA LYS A 48 7.72 0.59 -13.27
C LYS A 48 7.81 -0.51 -14.32
N HIS A 49 8.73 -1.45 -14.16
CA HIS A 49 8.94 -2.55 -15.10
C HIS A 49 7.83 -3.59 -15.05
N ASP A 50 7.09 -3.69 -13.94
CA ASP A 50 5.93 -4.59 -13.83
C ASP A 50 4.82 -4.25 -14.86
N TRP A 51 4.76 -2.98 -15.32
CA TRP A 51 3.84 -2.51 -16.35
C TRP A 51 4.51 -2.28 -17.72
N SER A 52 5.72 -2.82 -17.93
CA SER A 52 6.36 -2.76 -19.24
C SER A 52 5.49 -3.46 -20.30
N THR A 53 5.38 -2.85 -21.48
CA THR A 53 4.75 -3.48 -22.64
C THR A 53 5.70 -4.42 -23.39
N GLN A 54 6.97 -4.50 -22.96
CA GLN A 54 7.92 -5.43 -23.56
C GLN A 54 7.60 -6.87 -23.14
N PRO A 55 7.54 -7.82 -24.10
CA PRO A 55 7.05 -9.20 -23.87
C PRO A 55 7.79 -9.98 -22.78
N ASP A 56 9.04 -9.61 -22.53
CA ASP A 56 10.02 -10.24 -21.64
C ASP A 56 10.17 -9.53 -20.28
N ILE A 57 9.52 -8.38 -20.11
CA ILE A 57 9.68 -7.51 -18.92
C ILE A 57 8.35 -7.34 -18.17
N GLY A 58 7.23 -7.27 -18.89
CA GLY A 58 5.91 -7.02 -18.30
C GLY A 58 5.39 -8.17 -17.46
N ALA A 59 4.96 -7.88 -16.23
CA ALA A 59 4.23 -8.85 -15.41
C ALA A 59 2.75 -8.79 -15.79
N GLN A 60 2.31 -9.66 -16.71
CA GLN A 60 0.91 -9.66 -17.21
C GLN A 60 -0.13 -9.67 -16.08
N GLY A 61 0.19 -10.32 -14.94
CA GLY A 61 -0.60 -10.28 -13.72
C GLY A 61 -0.76 -8.86 -13.15
N ALA A 62 0.33 -8.10 -12.99
CA ALA A 62 0.28 -6.72 -12.49
C ALA A 62 -0.51 -5.79 -13.41
N ILE A 63 -0.30 -5.90 -14.74
CA ILE A 63 -1.02 -5.12 -15.76
C ILE A 63 -2.53 -5.36 -15.68
N SER A 64 -2.94 -6.61 -15.46
CA SER A 64 -4.36 -6.97 -15.37
C SER A 64 -5.04 -6.55 -14.05
N CYS A 65 -4.26 -6.37 -12.97
CA CYS A 65 -4.80 -6.10 -11.64
C CYS A 65 -5.08 -4.62 -11.37
N MET A 66 -4.17 -3.72 -11.76
CA MET A 66 -4.32 -2.27 -11.60
C MET A 66 -3.41 -1.54 -12.57
N SER A 67 -3.67 -0.27 -12.86
CA SER A 67 -2.76 0.53 -13.69
C SER A 67 -1.53 1.00 -12.90
N HIS A 68 -0.41 1.22 -13.61
CA HIS A 68 0.80 1.81 -13.02
C HIS A 68 0.51 3.13 -12.30
N ASN A 69 -0.31 4.00 -12.90
CA ASN A 69 -0.67 5.29 -12.29
C ASN A 69 -1.46 5.11 -10.99
N CYS A 70 -2.41 4.17 -10.95
CA CYS A 70 -3.15 3.85 -9.74
C CYS A 70 -2.21 3.31 -8.65
N PHE A 71 -1.31 2.38 -9.00
CA PHE A 71 -0.31 1.87 -8.07
C PHE A 71 0.57 2.97 -7.48
N MET A 72 1.08 3.87 -8.33
CA MET A 72 1.94 4.97 -7.91
C MET A 72 1.18 6.00 -7.04
N GLU A 73 -0.07 6.30 -7.38
CA GLU A 73 -0.89 7.22 -6.57
C GLU A 73 -1.21 6.62 -5.20
N ILE A 74 -1.54 5.32 -5.12
CA ILE A 74 -1.74 4.62 -3.86
C ILE A 74 -0.44 4.58 -3.05
N LYS A 75 0.69 4.24 -3.69
CA LYS A 75 2.01 4.23 -3.04
C LYS A 75 2.36 5.58 -2.43
N LYS A 76 2.01 6.68 -3.10
CA LYS A 76 2.27 8.05 -2.64
C LYS A 76 1.56 8.39 -1.33
N TYR A 77 0.31 7.96 -1.16
CA TYR A 77 -0.50 8.29 0.04
C TYR A 77 -0.64 7.14 1.03
N LEU A 78 0.03 6.01 0.80
CA LEU A 78 0.01 4.86 1.70
C LEU A 78 0.37 5.29 3.13
N HIS A 79 -0.54 5.10 4.08
CA HIS A 79 -0.33 5.43 5.49
C HIS A 79 -0.86 4.34 6.40
N LEU A 80 -0.19 4.17 7.55
CA LEU A 80 -0.42 3.06 8.47
C LEU A 80 -0.81 3.51 9.89
N ALA A 81 -0.76 4.82 10.16
CA ALA A 81 -1.08 5.39 11.46
C ALA A 81 -1.63 6.81 11.32
N HIS A 82 -2.33 7.26 12.35
CA HIS A 82 -2.85 8.61 12.44
C HIS A 82 -1.76 9.55 12.98
N ASN A 83 -1.31 10.51 12.17
CA ASN A 83 -0.17 11.39 12.50
C ASN A 83 -0.36 12.22 13.79
N GLN A 84 -1.59 12.68 14.06
CA GLN A 84 -1.92 13.42 15.30
C GLN A 84 -2.02 12.54 16.55
N LYS A 85 -1.96 11.21 16.43
CA LYS A 85 -2.08 10.27 17.56
C LYS A 85 -0.83 9.40 17.74
N LEU A 86 0.31 9.83 17.20
CA LEU A 86 1.57 9.13 17.35
C LEU A 86 2.04 9.17 18.81
N VAL A 87 2.50 8.03 19.31
CA VAL A 87 2.98 7.90 20.69
C VAL A 87 4.40 8.46 20.77
N LYS A 88 4.59 9.51 21.58
CA LYS A 88 5.91 10.10 21.82
C LYS A 88 6.82 9.06 22.49
N GLY A 89 8.03 8.91 21.96
CA GLY A 89 9.01 7.92 22.44
C GLY A 89 8.90 6.54 21.76
N ASP A 90 7.79 6.22 21.10
CA ASP A 90 7.69 5.03 20.24
C ASP A 90 8.25 5.35 18.84
N LYS A 91 9.48 4.88 18.59
CA LYS A 91 10.17 5.04 17.29
C LYS A 91 9.43 4.37 16.14
N MET A 92 8.58 3.37 16.42
CA MET A 92 7.83 2.60 15.44
C MET A 92 6.38 3.06 15.31
N SER A 93 5.98 4.13 16.00
CA SER A 93 4.57 4.59 16.10
C SER A 93 3.82 4.72 14.78
N LYS A 94 4.52 4.99 13.67
CA LYS A 94 3.96 5.05 12.31
C LYS A 94 3.51 3.71 11.75
N VAL A 95 4.09 2.60 12.22
CA VAL A 95 3.85 1.22 11.74
C VAL A 95 3.35 0.29 12.84
N THR A 96 3.45 0.69 14.11
CA THR A 96 2.95 -0.04 15.28
C THR A 96 1.51 -0.56 15.10
N PRO A 97 0.54 0.21 14.55
CA PRO A 97 -0.81 -0.30 14.35
C PRO A 97 -0.87 -1.52 13.41
N LEU A 98 -0.08 -1.51 12.33
CA LEU A 98 0.02 -2.63 11.41
C LEU A 98 0.63 -3.86 12.09
N TYR A 99 1.75 -3.68 12.81
CA TYR A 99 2.40 -4.78 13.54
C TYR A 99 1.49 -5.43 14.57
N LYS A 100 0.72 -4.65 15.34
CA LYS A 100 -0.24 -5.19 16.31
C LYS A 100 -1.28 -6.08 15.62
N LEU A 101 -1.80 -5.65 14.47
CA LEU A 101 -2.74 -6.46 13.70
C LEU A 101 -2.09 -7.76 13.19
N LEU A 102 -0.91 -7.66 12.57
CA LEU A 102 -0.18 -8.83 12.06
C LEU A 102 0.15 -9.84 13.15
N ASN A 103 0.69 -9.39 14.29
CA ASN A 103 0.99 -10.26 15.42
C ASN A 103 -0.27 -10.93 15.96
N SER A 104 -1.38 -10.20 16.04
CA SER A 104 -2.65 -10.77 16.51
C SER A 104 -3.24 -11.84 15.58
N SER A 105 -2.93 -11.78 14.28
CA SER A 105 -3.38 -12.77 13.30
C SER A 105 -2.42 -13.94 13.15
N LEU A 106 -1.10 -13.69 13.17
CA LEU A 106 -0.09 -14.69 12.85
C LEU A 106 0.37 -15.50 14.06
N VAL A 107 0.32 -14.95 15.28
CA VAL A 107 0.73 -15.69 16.49
C VAL A 107 -0.35 -16.69 16.95
N LYS A 108 -1.57 -16.57 16.44
CA LYS A 108 -2.67 -17.49 16.76
C LYS A 108 -2.68 -18.77 15.93
N HIS A 109 -1.82 -18.88 14.93
CA HIS A 109 -1.68 -20.01 14.01
C HIS A 109 -0.22 -20.46 13.97
#